data_AF-R4WEF3-F1
#
_entry.id   AF-R4WEF3-F1
#
_cell.length_a   1.000
_cell.length_b   1.000
_cell.length_c   1.000
_cell.angle_alpha   90.00
_cell.angle_beta   90.00
_cell.angle_gamma   90.00
#
_symmetry.space_group_name_H-M   'P 1'
#
loop_
_entity.id
_entity.type
_entity.pdbx_description
1 polymer ?
#
loop_
_entity_poly.entity_id
_entity_poly.type
_entity_poly.pdbx_seq_one_letter_code
_entity_poly.pdbx_strand_id
1 'polypeptide(L)'
;MNQLLLLCMLLATAYAASIDNDSFRPIIEKVNSIKTTWKADPNFPSDITVSSIKRLLGARKSANKLPLKQDNVISATAIPEEFDARQQWPQCPTISQIADQSNCGSCWAVAAATAFS
;
A
#
# COMPACT_ATOMS: atom_id res chain seq x y z
N MET A 1 6.67 -43.84 24.30
CA MET A 1 7.35 -42.54 24.09
C MET A 1 7.63 -42.26 22.61
N ASN A 2 8.28 -43.16 21.85
CA ASN A 2 8.55 -42.95 20.41
C ASN A 2 7.32 -42.77 19.51
N GLN A 3 6.23 -43.53 19.74
CA GLN A 3 5.04 -43.39 18.90
C GLN A 3 4.30 -42.06 19.10
N LEU A 4 4.31 -41.53 20.32
CA LEU A 4 3.73 -40.22 20.61
C LEU A 4 4.54 -39.10 19.95
N LEU A 5 5.88 -39.20 19.97
CA LEU A 5 6.78 -38.26 19.28
C LEU A 5 6.57 -38.27 17.75
N LEU A 6 6.42 -39.45 17.15
CA LEU A 6 6.13 -39.58 15.72
C LEU A 6 4.77 -38.98 15.36
N LEU A 7 3.74 -39.21 16.19
CA LEU A 7 2.41 -38.64 15.98
C LEU A 7 2.43 -37.10 16.11
N CYS A 8 3.15 -36.58 17.12
CA CYS A 8 3.35 -35.13 17.29
C CYS A 8 4.09 -34.50 16.11
N MET A 9 5.14 -35.14 15.58
CA MET A 9 5.84 -34.65 14.39
C MET A 9 4.95 -34.68 13.14
N LEU A 10 4.18 -35.75 12.93
CA LEU A 10 3.23 -35.84 11.82
C LEU A 10 2.15 -34.75 11.91
N LEU A 11 1.58 -34.54 13.09
CA LEU A 11 0.60 -33.48 13.35
C LEU A 11 1.20 -32.08 13.12
N ALA A 12 2.43 -31.84 13.57
CA ALA A 12 3.13 -30.58 13.34
C ALA A 12 3.38 -30.34 11.83
N THR A 13 3.76 -31.36 11.07
CA THR A 13 3.96 -31.24 9.62
C THR A 13 2.64 -31.00 8.86
N ALA A 14 1.55 -31.63 9.29
CA ALA A 14 0.23 -31.41 8.70
C ALA A 14 -0.29 -29.99 8.99
N TYR A 15 -0.06 -29.47 10.19
CA TYR A 15 -0.41 -28.09 10.56
C TYR A 15 0.48 -27.05 9.87
N ALA A 16 1.75 -27.36 9.64
CA ALA A 16 2.65 -26.48 8.87
C ALA A 16 2.28 -26.44 7.37
N ALA A 17 1.70 -27.53 6.84
CA ALA A 17 1.23 -27.59 5.45
C ALA A 17 -0.06 -26.79 5.20
N SER A 18 -0.78 -26.36 6.24
CA SER A 18 -2.03 -25.59 6.11
C SER A 18 -1.86 -24.08 6.20
N ILE A 19 -0.66 -23.54 5.90
CA ILE A 19 -0.52 -22.10 5.70
C ILE A 19 -1.15 -21.77 4.34
N ASP A 20 -2.35 -21.19 4.40
CA ASP A 20 -3.11 -20.72 3.26
C ASP A 20 -2.34 -19.56 2.60
N ASN A 21 -1.47 -19.90 1.63
CA ASN A 21 -0.78 -18.91 0.83
C ASN A 21 -1.73 -18.47 -0.29
N ASP A 22 -2.54 -17.45 -0.01
CA ASP A 22 -3.44 -16.83 -0.99
C ASP A 22 -2.62 -16.32 -2.18
N SER A 23 -2.55 -17.10 -3.25
CA SER A 23 -1.85 -16.70 -4.47
C SER A 23 -2.63 -15.58 -5.17
N PHE A 24 -2.03 -14.39 -5.29
CA PHE A 24 -2.57 -13.26 -6.04
C PHE A 24 -2.51 -13.41 -7.57
N ARG A 25 -1.90 -14.48 -8.09
CA ARG A 25 -1.73 -14.69 -9.54
C ARG A 25 -3.04 -14.63 -10.36
N PRO A 26 -4.15 -15.26 -9.94
CA PRO A 26 -5.40 -15.19 -10.70
C PRO A 26 -5.92 -13.76 -10.85
N ILE A 27 -5.68 -12.90 -9.85
CA ILE A 27 -6.05 -11.47 -9.90
C ILE A 27 -5.20 -10.74 -10.94
N ILE A 28 -3.88 -10.97 -10.94
CA ILE A 28 -2.95 -10.38 -11.91
C ILE A 28 -3.33 -10.77 -13.35
N GLU A 29 -3.57 -12.06 -13.58
CA GLU A 29 -3.96 -12.58 -14.89
C GLU A 29 -5.30 -11.99 -15.35
N LYS A 30 -6.28 -11.89 -14.44
CA LYS A 30 -7.58 -11.29 -14.74
C LYS A 30 -7.45 -9.81 -15.11
N VAL A 31 -6.73 -9.02 -14.33
CA VAL A 31 -6.52 -7.58 -14.62
C VAL A 31 -5.83 -7.39 -15.97
N ASN A 32 -4.76 -8.13 -16.23
CA ASN A 32 -4.02 -7.98 -17.49
C ASN A 32 -4.84 -8.47 -18.71
N SER A 33 -5.77 -9.41 -18.53
CA SER A 33 -6.65 -9.91 -19.60
C SER A 33 -7.63 -8.85 -20.14
N ILE A 34 -8.05 -7.90 -19.30
CA ILE A 34 -9.04 -6.87 -19.68
C ILE A 34 -8.42 -5.63 -20.33
N LYS A 35 -7.09 -5.62 -20.55
CA LYS A 35 -6.36 -4.59 -21.31
C LYS A 35 -6.65 -3.15 -20.84
N THR A 36 -6.48 -2.90 -19.54
CA THR A 36 -6.56 -1.54 -18.99
C THR A 36 -5.35 -0.69 -19.40
N THR A 37 -5.30 0.56 -18.95
CA THR A 37 -4.17 1.48 -19.14
C THR A 37 -2.96 1.19 -18.25
N TRP A 38 -3.03 0.18 -17.39
CA TRP A 38 -1.98 -0.20 -16.44
C TRP A 38 -1.76 -1.71 -16.44
N LYS A 39 -0.59 -2.16 -15.96
CA LYS A 39 -0.22 -3.57 -15.89
C LYS A 39 -0.10 -4.00 -14.43
N ALA A 40 -0.72 -5.13 -14.08
CA ALA A 40 -0.56 -5.76 -12.77
C ALA A 40 0.67 -6.69 -12.73
N ASP A 41 1.38 -6.70 -11.60
CA ASP A 41 2.55 -7.55 -11.32
C ASP A 41 2.66 -7.80 -9.80
N PRO A 42 3.40 -8.83 -9.34
CA PRO A 42 3.65 -9.04 -7.91
C PRO A 42 4.51 -7.92 -7.32
N ASN A 43 3.96 -7.17 -6.36
CA ASN A 43 4.70 -6.13 -5.62
C ASN A 43 5.11 -6.57 -4.21
N PHE A 44 4.47 -7.61 -3.67
CA PHE A 44 4.75 -8.12 -2.33
C PHE A 44 5.48 -9.47 -2.39
N PRO A 45 6.27 -9.81 -1.34
CA PRO A 45 6.84 -11.14 -1.18
C PRO A 45 5.77 -12.23 -1.26
N SER A 46 6.15 -13.40 -1.77
CA SER A 46 5.23 -14.53 -1.99
C SER A 46 4.70 -15.17 -0.70
N ASP A 47 5.27 -14.84 0.45
CA ASP A 47 4.89 -15.31 1.78
C ASP A 47 4.09 -14.25 2.57
N ILE A 48 3.71 -13.13 1.93
CA ILE A 48 2.89 -12.12 2.59
C ILE A 48 1.47 -12.63 2.86
N THR A 49 0.94 -12.34 4.03
CA THR A 49 -0.47 -12.65 4.34
C THR A 49 -1.40 -11.52 3.89
N VAL A 50 -2.64 -11.86 3.55
CA VAL A 50 -3.70 -10.86 3.30
C VAL A 50 -3.90 -9.94 4.52
N SER A 51 -3.70 -10.45 5.74
CA SER A 51 -3.74 -9.64 6.97
C SER A 51 -2.66 -8.57 7.00
N SER A 52 -1.42 -8.91 6.61
CA SER A 52 -0.32 -7.95 6.48
C SER A 52 -0.64 -6.87 5.44
N ILE A 53 -1.22 -7.24 4.29
CA ILE A 53 -1.65 -6.25 3.27
C ILE A 53 -2.75 -5.35 3.82
N LYS A 54 -3.77 -5.90 4.48
CA LYS A 54 -4.84 -5.11 5.12
C LYS A 54 -4.30 -4.13 6.16
N ARG A 55 -3.25 -4.49 6.90
CA ARG A 55 -2.61 -3.61 7.87
C ARG A 55 -2.01 -2.35 7.22
N LEU A 56 -1.59 -2.41 5.96
CA LEU A 56 -1.08 -1.23 5.25
C LEU A 56 -2.17 -0.17 4.98
N LEU A 57 -3.45 -0.57 4.99
CA LEU A 57 -4.61 0.28 4.68
C LEU A 57 -5.17 0.99 5.93
N GLY A 58 -4.33 1.80 6.57
CA GLY A 58 -4.62 2.39 7.89
C GLY A 58 -5.50 3.65 7.91
N ALA A 59 -5.75 4.28 6.77
CA ALA A 59 -6.53 5.51 6.70
C ALA A 59 -8.01 5.27 6.98
N ARG A 60 -8.59 6.05 7.89
CA ARG A 60 -10.03 6.00 8.24
C ARG A 60 -10.71 7.30 7.87
N LYS A 61 -11.94 7.21 7.37
CA LYS A 61 -12.76 8.38 7.07
C LYS A 61 -13.09 9.11 8.38
N SER A 62 -12.77 10.40 8.43
CA SER A 62 -13.18 11.27 9.54
C SER A 62 -14.68 11.59 9.43
N ALA A 63 -15.37 11.62 10.57
CA ALA A 63 -16.74 12.14 10.66
C ALA A 63 -16.77 13.68 10.66
N ASN A 64 -15.64 14.32 10.97
CA ASN A 64 -15.55 15.78 11.02
C ASN A 64 -15.48 16.36 9.62
N LYS A 65 -16.32 17.36 9.35
CA LYS A 65 -16.23 18.17 8.14
C LYS A 65 -15.27 19.33 8.40
N LEU A 66 -14.18 19.39 7.65
CA LEU A 66 -13.29 20.54 7.66
C LEU A 66 -13.88 21.67 6.82
N PRO A 67 -13.58 22.94 7.13
CA PRO A 67 -13.97 24.05 6.27
C PRO A 67 -13.35 23.86 4.88
N LEU A 68 -14.13 24.16 3.84
CA LEU A 68 -13.59 24.21 2.49
C LEU A 68 -12.61 25.39 2.40
N LYS A 69 -11.44 25.15 1.81
CA LYS A 69 -10.49 26.21 1.49
C LYS A 69 -11.17 27.18 0.51
N GLN A 70 -11.43 28.40 0.97
CA GLN A 70 -11.96 29.46 0.12
C GLN A 70 -10.79 30.17 -0.55
N ASP A 71 -10.56 29.84 -1.82
CA ASP A 71 -9.58 30.54 -2.64
C ASP A 71 -10.22 31.76 -3.27
N ASN A 72 -10.16 32.89 -2.56
CA ASN A 72 -10.72 34.16 -3.05
C ASN A 72 -9.90 34.78 -4.20
N VAL A 73 -8.72 34.24 -4.48
CA VAL A 73 -7.83 34.67 -5.57
C VAL A 73 -7.23 33.43 -6.24
N ILE A 74 -8.00 32.80 -7.12
CA ILE A 74 -7.41 31.95 -8.16
C ILE A 74 -6.88 32.94 -9.21
N SER A 75 -5.57 33.15 -9.25
CA SER A 75 -4.95 33.95 -10.31
C SER A 75 -5.44 33.43 -11.66
N ALA A 76 -5.74 34.32 -12.62
CA ALA A 76 -6.13 33.95 -13.98
C ALA A 76 -4.99 33.26 -14.78
N THR A 77 -3.99 32.75 -14.08
CA THR A 77 -2.86 32.01 -14.64
C THR A 77 -3.36 30.70 -15.24
N ALA A 78 -2.99 30.43 -16.48
CA ALA A 78 -3.28 29.17 -17.13
C ALA A 78 -2.66 28.01 -16.35
N ILE A 79 -3.46 26.98 -16.07
CA ILE A 79 -2.99 25.72 -15.49
C ILE A 79 -2.30 24.93 -16.63
N PRO A 80 -1.06 24.44 -16.43
CA PRO A 80 -0.36 23.68 -17.45
C PRO A 80 -1.02 22.32 -17.69
N GLU A 81 -0.80 21.75 -18.87
CA GLU A 81 -1.27 20.39 -19.23
C GLU A 81 -0.61 19.31 -18.36
N GLU A 82 0.67 19.51 -18.00
CA GLU A 82 1.43 18.63 -17.12
C GLU A 82 2.08 19.42 -15.98
N PHE A 83 2.13 18.82 -14.79
CA PHE A 83 2.77 19.42 -13.62
C PHE A 83 3.44 18.36 -12.75
N ASP A 84 4.69 18.60 -12.37
CA ASP A 84 5.44 17.79 -11.42
C ASP A 84 6.11 18.69 -10.37
N ALA A 85 5.70 18.53 -9.12
CA ALA A 85 6.23 19.32 -8.00
C ALA A 85 7.75 19.18 -7.83
N ARG A 86 8.32 18.04 -8.22
CA ARG A 86 9.78 17.80 -8.16
C ARG A 86 10.55 18.67 -9.16
N GLN A 87 9.94 18.94 -10.31
CA GLN A 87 10.51 19.82 -11.34
C GLN A 87 10.29 21.29 -11.01
N GLN A 88 9.15 21.63 -10.40
CA GLN A 88 8.80 23.00 -10.02
C GLN A 88 9.63 23.51 -8.83
N TRP A 89 9.94 22.64 -7.86
CA TRP A 89 10.71 22.97 -6.66
C TRP A 89 11.89 22.02 -6.46
N PRO A 90 12.87 22.01 -7.38
CA PRO A 90 14.01 21.08 -7.35
C PRO A 90 14.91 21.29 -6.12
N GLN A 91 14.86 22.47 -5.48
CA GLN A 91 15.57 22.79 -4.25
C GLN A 91 14.94 22.15 -2.99
N CYS A 92 13.75 21.56 -3.10
CA CYS A 92 13.04 20.90 -2.01
C CYS A 92 13.17 19.36 -2.14
N PRO A 93 14.25 18.74 -1.61
CA PRO A 93 14.52 17.32 -1.83
C PRO A 93 13.45 16.40 -1.21
N THR A 94 12.74 16.86 -0.18
CA THR A 94 11.66 16.11 0.50
C THR A 94 10.54 15.70 -0.46
N ILE A 95 10.25 16.50 -1.49
CA ILE A 95 9.21 16.22 -2.49
C ILE A 95 9.49 14.92 -3.27
N SER A 96 10.77 14.57 -3.47
CA SER A 96 11.17 13.35 -4.19
C SER A 96 11.34 12.14 -3.28
N GLN A 97 11.27 12.30 -1.95
CA GLN A 97 11.50 11.21 -1.01
C GLN A 97 10.28 10.31 -0.91
N ILE A 98 10.50 9.00 -1.07
CA ILE A 98 9.48 7.98 -0.87
C ILE A 98 9.61 7.42 0.54
N ALA A 99 8.60 7.64 1.37
CA ALA A 99 8.57 7.15 2.74
C ALA A 99 8.04 5.70 2.81
N ASP A 100 8.58 4.92 3.74
CA ASP A 100 8.08 3.58 4.08
C ASP A 100 7.31 3.62 5.40
N GLN A 101 6.02 3.28 5.35
CA GLN A 101 5.19 3.14 6.56
C GLN A 101 5.47 1.85 7.35
N SER A 102 6.32 0.98 6.82
CA SER A 102 6.65 -0.34 7.33
C SER A 102 5.37 -1.19 7.51
N ASN A 103 5.43 -2.16 8.41
CA ASN A 103 4.33 -3.07 8.70
C ASN A 103 3.30 -2.47 9.67
N CYS A 104 2.90 -1.22 9.43
CA CYS A 104 2.01 -0.43 10.27
C CYS A 104 0.93 0.25 9.42
N GLY A 105 -0.28 0.42 9.96
CA GLY A 105 -1.36 1.22 9.35
C GLY A 105 -1.16 2.72 9.56
N SER A 106 0.05 3.22 9.38
CA SER A 106 0.43 4.61 9.65
C SER A 106 0.39 5.50 8.40
N CYS A 107 -0.13 5.02 7.27
CA CYS A 107 -0.20 5.77 6.01
C CYS A 107 -0.81 7.18 6.17
N TRP A 108 -1.82 7.33 7.03
CA TRP A 108 -2.47 8.62 7.30
C TRP A 108 -1.52 9.64 7.94
N ALA A 109 -0.59 9.17 8.79
CA ALA A 109 0.39 10.01 9.47
C ALA A 109 1.61 10.26 8.58
N VAL A 110 2.10 9.22 7.90
CA VAL A 110 3.23 9.30 6.98
C VAL A 110 2.90 10.27 5.84
N ALA A 111 1.76 10.10 5.15
CA ALA A 111 1.37 10.98 4.04
C ALA A 111 1.20 12.45 4.48
N ALA A 112 0.66 12.69 5.68
CA ALA A 112 0.51 14.04 6.22
C ALA A 112 1.89 14.67 6.54
N ALA A 113 2.76 13.92 7.22
CA ALA A 113 4.10 14.39 7.56
C ALA A 113 4.94 14.65 6.30
N THR A 114 4.87 13.80 5.27
CA THR A 114 5.59 14.01 4.00
C THR A 114 5.08 15.24 3.25
N ALA A 115 3.80 15.59 3.36
CA ALA A 115 3.27 16.83 2.77
C ALA A 115 3.67 18.09 3.55
N PHE A 116 3.93 17.98 4.86
CA PHE A 116 4.42 19.09 5.69
C PHE A 116 5.94 19.32 5.61
N SER A 117 6.69 18.38 5.05
CA SER A 117 8.17 18.37 5.03
C SER A 117 8.74 19.08 3.80
#